data_AF-A0AAU7HJP5-F1
#
_entry.id   AF-A0AAU7HJP5-F1
#
_cell.length_a   1.000
_cell.length_b   1.000
_cell.length_c   1.000
_cell.angle_alpha   90.00
_cell.angle_beta   90.00
_cell.angle_gamma   90.00
#
_symmetry.space_group_name_H-M   'P 1'
#
loop_
_entity.id
_entity.type
_entity.pdbx_description
1 polymer ?
#
loop_
_entity_poly.entity_id
_entity_poly.type
_entity_poly.pdbx_seq_one_letter_code
_entity_poly.pdbx_strand_id
1 'polypeptide(L)'
;MKTIINELLQHDLSRRQVIVNTTKISAAVVASSTLTLPFTLNASDTVSASGKEGIETIRHSACLVNCGSRCALKVIVKDDRIVRIEPEDAKDDSVFGEHQIRPCLRG
;
A
#
# COMPACT_ATOMS: atom_id res chain seq x y z
N MET A 1 28.93 -23.08 11.33
CA MET A 1 27.77 -22.23 11.00
C MET A 1 28.12 -20.74 10.95
N LYS A 2 28.74 -20.15 11.99
CA LYS A 2 29.10 -18.71 12.01
C LYS A 2 30.05 -18.26 10.89
N THR A 3 30.97 -19.13 10.47
CA THR A 3 31.96 -18.83 9.41
C THR A 3 31.32 -18.69 8.03
N ILE A 4 30.38 -19.57 7.70
CA ILE A 4 29.64 -19.55 6.42
C ILE A 4 28.74 -18.31 6.32
N ILE A 5 28.11 -17.92 7.43
CA ILE A 5 27.24 -16.73 7.47
C ILE A 5 28.04 -15.45 7.25
N ASN A 6 29.24 -15.35 7.84
CA ASN A 6 30.12 -14.20 7.63
C ASN A 6 30.66 -14.13 6.21
N GLU A 7 30.93 -15.27 5.58
CA GLU A 7 31.37 -15.32 4.17
C GLU A 7 30.27 -14.83 3.21
N LEU A 8 29.02 -15.23 3.45
CA LEU A 8 27.86 -14.78 2.66
C LEU A 8 27.55 -13.29 2.85
N LEU A 9 27.79 -12.73 4.05
CA LEU A 9 27.60 -11.31 4.35
C LEU A 9 28.69 -10.41 3.78
N GLN A 10 29.87 -10.96 3.43
CA GLN A 10 30.99 -10.21 2.85
C GLN A 10 30.97 -10.16 1.31
N HIS A 11 30.00 -10.82 0.67
CA HIS A 11 29.83 -10.74 -0.78
C HIS A 11 29.08 -9.46 -1.19
N ASP A 12 29.78 -8.57 -1.90
CA ASP A 12 29.16 -7.43 -2.57
C ASP A 12 28.33 -7.89 -3.76
N LEU A 13 27.01 -8.05 -3.56
CA LEU A 13 26.08 -8.41 -4.62
C LEU A 13 25.60 -7.16 -5.36
N SER A 14 26.08 -6.98 -6.59
CA SER A 14 25.61 -5.89 -7.44
C SER A 14 24.17 -6.12 -7.88
N ARG A 15 23.33 -5.08 -7.79
CA ARG A 15 21.92 -5.10 -8.24
C ARG A 15 21.77 -5.60 -9.68
N ARG A 16 22.77 -5.34 -10.54
CA ARG A 16 22.81 -5.79 -11.94
C ARG A 16 23.10 -7.29 -12.06
N GLN A 17 23.97 -7.83 -11.20
CA GLN A 17 24.26 -9.28 -11.17
C GLN A 17 23.04 -10.08 -10.69
N VAL A 18 22.28 -9.54 -9.74
CA VAL A 18 21.01 -10.14 -9.29
C VAL A 18 20.04 -10.23 -10.47
N ILE A 19 19.80 -9.13 -11.18
CA ILE A 19 18.85 -9.08 -12.31
C ILE A 19 19.30 -10.00 -13.47
N VAL A 20 20.59 -10.03 -13.79
CA VAL A 20 21.14 -10.88 -14.87
C VAL A 20 21.12 -12.37 -14.48
N ASN A 21 21.32 -12.70 -13.21
CA ASN A 21 21.28 -14.09 -12.77
C ASN A 21 19.85 -14.60 -12.59
N THR A 22 18.87 -13.74 -12.24
CA THR A 22 17.46 -14.16 -12.17
C THR A 22 16.91 -14.61 -13.52
N THR A 23 17.37 -14.05 -14.64
CA THR A 23 17.00 -14.51 -15.99
C THR A 23 17.56 -15.88 -16.36
N LYS A 24 18.57 -16.39 -15.64
CA LYS A 24 19.09 -17.76 -15.84
C LYS A 24 18.34 -18.80 -15.01
N ILE A 25 17.63 -18.38 -13.96
CA ILE A 25 16.89 -19.27 -13.05
C ILE A 25 15.50 -19.63 -13.62
N SER A 26 14.96 -18.83 -14.55
CA SER A 26 13.63 -19.05 -15.14
C SER A 26 13.52 -20.28 -16.04
N ALA A 27 14.62 -20.88 -16.49
CA ALA A 27 14.60 -22.10 -17.31
C ALA A 27 14.49 -23.40 -16.48
N ALA A 28 14.59 -23.33 -15.14
CA ALA A 28 14.63 -24.51 -14.27
C ALA A 28 13.39 -24.67 -13.36
N VAL A 29 12.29 -23.95 -13.63
CA VAL A 29 11.08 -23.96 -12.77
C VAL A 29 10.12 -25.12 -13.10
N VAL A 30 10.30 -25.84 -14.20
CA VAL A 30 9.41 -26.96 -14.56
C VAL A 30 9.67 -28.21 -13.69
N ALA A 31 10.80 -28.31 -12.99
CA ALA A 31 11.18 -29.51 -12.23
C ALA A 31 11.13 -29.38 -10.69
N SER A 32 10.69 -28.24 -10.15
CA SER A 32 10.67 -28.00 -8.69
C SER A 32 9.25 -27.72 -8.14
N SER A 33 8.26 -28.43 -8.67
CA SER A 33 6.91 -28.48 -8.09
C SER A 33 6.81 -29.34 -6.81
N THR A 34 7.93 -29.86 -6.28
CA THR A 34 7.96 -30.75 -5.10
C THR A 34 8.54 -30.12 -3.84
N LEU A 35 8.99 -28.85 -3.88
CA LEU A 35 9.42 -28.14 -2.67
C LEU A 35 8.26 -27.29 -2.15
N THR A 36 7.54 -27.79 -1.15
CA THR A 36 6.55 -27.01 -0.40
C THR A 36 7.28 -25.92 0.38
N LEU A 37 7.39 -24.72 -0.21
CA LEU A 37 7.84 -23.55 0.54
C LEU A 37 6.78 -23.20 1.59
N PRO A 38 7.16 -22.84 2.83
CA PRO A 38 6.24 -22.49 3.91
C PRO A 38 5.65 -21.07 3.75
N PHE A 39 5.57 -20.57 2.51
CA PHE A 39 4.95 -19.28 2.21
C PHE A 39 3.59 -19.56 1.58
N THR A 40 2.52 -19.26 2.31
CA THR A 40 1.18 -19.24 1.77
C THR A 40 1.06 -18.04 0.83
N LEU A 41 0.93 -18.30 -0.48
CA LEU A 41 0.54 -17.28 -1.45
C LEU A 41 -0.94 -16.95 -1.21
N ASN A 42 -1.21 -15.99 -0.33
CA ASN A 42 -2.51 -15.34 -0.26
C ASN A 42 -2.63 -14.36 -1.43
N ALA A 43 -2.86 -14.88 -2.63
CA ALA A 43 -3.42 -14.07 -3.69
C ALA A 43 -4.87 -13.80 -3.31
N SER A 44 -5.11 -12.74 -2.55
CA SER A 44 -6.44 -12.13 -2.57
C SER A 44 -6.62 -11.57 -3.97
N ASP A 45 -7.37 -12.28 -4.80
CA ASP A 45 -8.09 -11.62 -5.88
C ASP A 45 -8.90 -10.52 -5.20
N THR A 46 -8.42 -9.28 -5.33
CA THR A 46 -9.29 -8.13 -5.18
C THR A 46 -10.23 -8.21 -6.37
N VAL A 47 -11.22 -9.11 -6.27
CA VAL A 47 -12.50 -8.92 -6.92
C VAL A 47 -12.97 -7.60 -6.33
N SER A 48 -12.67 -6.50 -7.03
CA SER A 48 -13.38 -5.25 -6.84
C SER A 48 -14.84 -5.64 -6.85
N ALA A 49 -15.46 -5.60 -5.67
CA ALA A 49 -16.86 -5.93 -5.53
C ALA A 49 -17.60 -4.97 -6.44
N SER A 50 -18.01 -5.49 -7.60
CA SER A 50 -18.89 -4.81 -8.54
C SER A 50 -20.01 -4.16 -7.74
N GLY A 51 -20.17 -2.87 -7.96
CA GLY A 51 -20.86 -1.92 -7.10
C GLY A 51 -22.13 -2.46 -6.45
N LYS A 52 -22.24 -2.20 -5.13
CA LYS A 52 -23.55 -1.94 -4.54
C LYS A 52 -24.08 -0.66 -5.20
N GLU A 53 -24.74 -0.81 -6.36
CA GLU A 53 -25.32 0.31 -7.10
C GLU A 53 -26.15 1.17 -6.14
N GLY A 54 -25.75 2.44 -6.00
CA GLY A 54 -26.49 3.40 -5.20
C GLY A 54 -26.04 3.62 -3.75
N ILE A 55 -25.16 2.78 -3.18
CA ILE A 55 -24.70 2.96 -1.79
C ILE A 55 -23.41 3.80 -1.76
N GLU A 56 -23.47 4.97 -1.11
CA GLU A 56 -22.28 5.76 -0.81
C GLU A 56 -21.44 5.07 0.26
N THR A 57 -20.15 4.92 0.00
CA THR A 57 -19.16 4.39 0.95
C THR A 57 -18.17 5.47 1.32
N ILE A 58 -17.77 5.50 2.60
CA ILE A 58 -16.80 6.48 3.10
C ILE A 58 -15.44 5.80 3.18
N ARG A 59 -14.42 6.44 2.59
CA ARG A 59 -13.01 6.08 2.71
C ARG A 59 -12.26 7.26 3.32
N HIS A 60 -11.21 6.96 4.09
CA HIS A 60 -10.43 8.00 4.77
C HIS A 60 -9.11 8.23 4.02
N SER A 61 -8.77 9.50 3.79
CA SER A 61 -7.53 9.91 3.11
C SER A 61 -7.02 11.25 3.61
N ALA A 62 -5.94 11.76 3.01
CA ALA A 62 -5.36 13.06 3.32
C ALA A 62 -4.97 13.85 2.06
N CYS A 63 -5.03 15.18 2.13
CA CYS A 63 -4.63 16.06 1.03
C CYS A 63 -3.10 16.19 0.94
N LEU A 64 -2.45 15.35 0.12
CA LEU A 64 -0.98 15.25 0.08
C LEU A 64 -0.29 16.21 -0.90
N VAL A 65 -1.00 16.75 -1.89
CA VAL A 65 -0.36 17.40 -3.05
C VAL A 65 -0.47 18.93 -3.08
N ASN A 66 -1.34 19.54 -2.27
CA ASN A 66 -1.67 20.95 -2.42
C ASN A 66 -0.79 21.92 -1.61
N CYS A 67 -0.69 21.72 -0.30
CA CYS A 67 -0.07 22.70 0.61
C CYS A 67 0.80 22.09 1.71
N GLY A 68 1.00 20.76 1.71
CA GLY A 68 1.85 20.07 2.68
C GLY A 68 1.24 19.90 4.08
N SER A 69 0.08 20.50 4.37
CA SER A 69 -0.62 20.36 5.65
C SER A 69 -1.23 18.98 5.88
N ARG A 70 -1.40 18.19 4.81
CA ARG A 70 -1.95 16.81 4.86
C ARG A 70 -3.30 16.74 5.61
N CYS A 71 -4.21 17.66 5.32
CA CYS A 71 -5.55 17.70 5.94
C CYS A 71 -6.26 16.36 5.80
N ALA A 72 -6.92 15.89 6.87
CA ALA A 72 -7.69 14.65 6.87
C ALA A 72 -9.04 14.84 6.15
N LEU A 73 -9.39 13.88 5.30
CA LEU A 73 -10.54 13.95 4.39
C LEU A 73 -11.36 12.65 4.40
N LYS A 74 -12.69 12.81 4.45
CA LYS A 74 -13.67 11.79 4.10
C LYS A 74 -13.84 11.82 2.59
N VAL A 75 -13.53 10.70 1.94
CA VAL A 75 -13.71 10.48 0.51
C VAL A 75 -14.98 9.67 0.32
N ILE A 76 -16.01 10.31 -0.21
CA ILE A 76 -17.29 9.68 -0.49
C ILE A 76 -17.19 9.03 -1.87
N VAL A 77 -17.28 7.70 -1.89
CA VAL A 77 -17.15 6.87 -3.09
C VAL A 77 -18.50 6.22 -3.40
N LYS A 78 -18.96 6.39 -4.63
CA LYS A 78 -20.17 5.76 -5.17
C LYS A 78 -19.83 5.16 -6.52
N ASP A 79 -20.22 3.91 -6.74
CA ASP A 79 -19.98 3.18 -8.00
C ASP A 79 -18.49 3.24 -8.43
N ASP A 80 -17.59 2.97 -7.47
CA ASP A 80 -16.11 3.06 -7.60
C ASP A 80 -15.56 4.42 -8.08
N ARG A 81 -16.36 5.49 -7.95
CA ARG A 81 -15.95 6.86 -8.27
C ARG A 81 -16.06 7.74 -7.04
N ILE A 82 -15.07 8.62 -6.88
CA ILE A 82 -15.13 9.68 -5.87
C ILE A 82 -16.16 10.71 -6.34
N VAL A 83 -17.22 10.91 -5.55
CA VAL A 83 -18.29 11.88 -5.88
C VAL A 83 -18.20 13.15 -5.04
N ARG A 84 -17.60 13.08 -3.86
CA ARG A 84 -17.49 14.20 -2.93
C ARG A 84 -16.34 14.00 -1.96
N ILE A 85 -15.78 15.11 -1.50
CA ILE A 85 -14.79 15.18 -0.44
C ILE A 85 -15.39 16.01 0.68
N GLU A 86 -15.29 15.51 1.90
CA GLU A 86 -15.74 16.19 3.11
C GLU A 86 -14.61 16.25 4.13
N PRO A 87 -14.59 17.25 5.03
CA PRO A 87 -13.67 17.25 6.16
C PRO A 87 -13.96 16.09 7.12
N GLU A 88 -12.90 15.52 7.71
CA GLU A 88 -13.08 14.63 8.88
C GLU A 88 -13.64 15.40 10.08
N ASP A 89 -14.29 14.67 11.00
CA ASP A 89 -14.84 15.25 12.21
C ASP A 89 -13.72 15.50 13.22
N ALA A 90 -13.62 16.73 13.72
CA ALA A 90 -12.75 17.06 14.83
C ALA A 90 -13.30 16.46 16.14
N LYS A 91 -12.40 16.09 17.04
CA LYS A 91 -12.79 15.56 18.35
C LYS A 91 -13.31 16.69 19.26
N ASP A 92 -12.51 17.74 19.44
CA ASP A 92 -12.90 18.98 20.12
C ASP A 92 -12.04 20.15 19.64
N ASP A 93 -12.63 21.09 18.90
CA ASP A 93 -11.93 22.25 18.32
C ASP A 93 -11.54 23.30 19.39
N SER A 94 -12.15 23.23 20.58
CA SER A 94 -11.86 24.15 21.69
C SER A 94 -10.62 23.75 22.49
N VAL A 95 -10.24 22.47 22.43
CA VAL A 95 -9.09 21.93 23.17
C VAL A 95 -7.84 21.94 22.28
N PHE A 96 -6.79 22.60 22.77
CA PHE A 96 -5.50 22.61 22.08
C PHE A 96 -4.93 21.19 21.99
N GLY A 97 -4.61 20.73 20.77
CA GLY A 97 -4.15 19.37 20.49
C GLY A 97 -5.25 18.39 20.06
N GLU A 98 -6.53 18.71 20.28
CA GLU A 98 -7.67 17.93 19.78
C GLU A 98 -8.39 18.60 18.59
N HIS A 99 -8.01 19.83 18.26
CA HIS A 99 -8.43 20.53 17.05
C HIS A 99 -7.85 19.87 15.80
N GLN A 100 -8.61 19.94 14.71
CA GLN A 100 -8.22 19.37 13.43
C GLN A 100 -7.80 20.46 12.44
N ILE A 101 -6.78 20.18 11.64
CA ILE A 101 -6.43 21.01 10.49
C ILE A 101 -7.56 20.91 9.45
N ARG A 102 -8.27 22.02 9.23
CA ARG A 102 -9.38 22.07 8.28
C ARG A 102 -8.88 22.04 6.82
N PRO A 103 -9.55 21.29 5.93
CA PRO A 103 -9.32 21.36 4.49
C PRO A 103 -9.57 22.77 3.95
N CYS A 104 -8.79 23.17 2.95
CA CYS A 104 -9.03 24.40 2.19
C CYS A 104 -9.75 24.06 0.88
N LEU A 105 -10.24 25.07 0.15
CA LEU A 105 -10.96 24.88 -1.12
C LEU A 105 -10.18 24.15 -2.23
N ARG A 106 -8.86 23.96 -2.07
CA ARG A 106 -8.03 23.23 -3.04
C ARG A 106 -8.05 21.72 -2.82
N GLY A 107 -8.25 21.29 -1.58
CA GLY A 107 -8.28 19.88 -1.18
C GLY A 107 -9.71 19.37 -1.14
#